data_AF-Q2RZ23-F1
#
_entry.id   AF-Q2RZ23-F1
#
_cell.length_a   1.000
_cell.length_b   1.000
_cell.length_c   1.000
_cell.angle_alpha   90.00
_cell.angle_beta   90.00
_cell.angle_gamma   90.00
#
_symmetry.space_group_name_H-M   'P 1'
#
loop_
_entity.id
_entity.type
_entity.pdbx_description
1 polymer ?
#
loop_
_entity_poly.entity_id
_entity_poly.type
_entity_poly.pdbx_seq_one_letter_code
_entity_poly.pdbx_strand_id
1 'polypeptide(L)'
;MIARVWRGWTARDDADRYERLLRTEILPDIAAQSGEGFRGAAVYRRPDGDDVAFMTVLRFASMDAVRHFVGTDPQKAHVPPAARALLRRFEDEAVHYDVVVDNREQ
;
A
#
# COMPACT_ATOMS: atom_id res chain seq x y z
N MET A 1 17.10 0.73 2.44
CA MET A 1 15.80 0.93 1.77
C MET A 1 14.71 0.35 2.65
N ILE A 2 13.54 0.98 2.69
CA ILE A 2 12.41 0.57 3.53
C ILE A 2 11.27 0.06 2.66
N ALA A 3 10.63 -1.03 3.08
CA ALA A 3 9.33 -1.46 2.57
C ALA A 3 8.24 -1.17 3.61
N ARG A 4 7.26 -0.36 3.22
CA ARG A 4 6.03 -0.10 3.98
C ARG A 4 4.94 -1.03 3.47
N VAL A 5 4.46 -1.91 4.33
CA VAL A 5 3.52 -2.98 4.00
C VAL A 5 2.20 -2.74 4.71
N TRP A 6 1.10 -2.87 3.99
CA TRP A 6 -0.24 -2.75 4.53
C TRP A 6 -1.17 -3.77 3.88
N ARG A 7 -2.16 -4.28 4.64
CA ARG A 7 -3.12 -5.27 4.15
C ARG A 7 -4.56 -4.81 4.30
N GLY A 8 -5.36 -5.17 3.30
CA GLY A 8 -6.80 -4.95 3.26
C GLY A 8 -7.51 -6.14 2.62
N TRP A 9 -8.78 -6.32 2.97
CA TRP A 9 -9.60 -7.42 2.46
C TRP A 9 -10.91 -6.86 1.91
N THR A 10 -11.30 -7.34 0.74
CA THR A 10 -12.58 -7.02 0.12
C THR A 10 -13.49 -8.24 0.10
N ALA A 11 -14.79 -8.03 -0.15
CA ALA A 11 -15.62 -9.11 -0.67
C ALA A 11 -15.09 -9.57 -2.03
N ARG A 12 -15.40 -10.80 -2.45
CA ARG A 12 -15.06 -11.31 -3.79
C ARG A 12 -15.59 -10.41 -4.90
N ASP A 13 -16.83 -9.96 -4.77
CA ASP A 13 -17.51 -9.15 -5.80
C ASP A 13 -16.94 -7.73 -5.91
N ASP A 14 -16.33 -7.21 -4.82
CA ASP A 14 -15.69 -5.89 -4.80
C ASP A 14 -14.21 -5.92 -5.22
N ALA A 15 -13.60 -7.10 -5.29
CA ALA A 15 -12.15 -7.24 -5.49
C ALA A 15 -11.65 -6.58 -6.77
N ASP A 16 -12.35 -6.77 -7.89
CA ASP A 16 -11.95 -6.18 -9.17
C ASP A 16 -12.17 -4.67 -9.19
N ARG A 17 -13.19 -4.18 -8.47
CA ARG A 17 -13.44 -2.73 -8.32
C ARG A 17 -12.36 -2.08 -7.48
N TYR A 18 -11.94 -2.73 -6.39
CA TYR A 18 -10.85 -2.28 -5.55
C TYR A 18 -9.50 -2.30 -6.30
N GLU A 19 -9.24 -3.34 -7.09
CA GLU A 19 -8.03 -3.40 -7.93
C GLU A 19 -7.99 -2.26 -8.96
N ARG A 20 -9.11 -1.95 -9.62
CA ARG A 20 -9.19 -0.81 -10.54
C ARG A 20 -8.88 0.50 -9.81
N LEU A 21 -9.53 0.74 -8.68
CA LEU A 21 -9.30 1.94 -7.86
C LEU A 21 -7.83 2.09 -7.44
N LEU A 22 -7.17 0.99 -7.05
CA LEU A 22 -5.74 1.00 -6.73
C LEU A 22 -4.90 1.45 -7.93
N ARG A 23 -5.18 0.94 -9.13
CA ARG A 23 -4.41 1.22 -10.34
C ARG A 23 -4.63 2.63 -10.88
N THR A 24 -5.86 3.12 -10.87
CA THR A 24 -6.24 4.34 -11.59
C THR A 24 -6.16 5.60 -10.74
N GLU A 25 -6.26 5.47 -9.41
CA GLU A 25 -6.36 6.62 -8.51
C GLU A 25 -5.30 6.52 -7.40
N ILE A 26 -5.35 5.47 -6.57
CA ILE A 26 -4.57 5.43 -5.34
C ILE A 26 -3.06 5.36 -5.59
N LEU A 27 -2.58 4.45 -6.46
CA LEU A 27 -1.15 4.33 -6.74
C LEU A 27 -0.58 5.55 -7.47
N PRO A 28 -1.26 6.13 -8.49
CA PRO A 28 -0.86 7.41 -9.07
C PRO A 28 -0.76 8.54 -8.04
N ASP A 29 -1.76 8.69 -7.16
CA ASP A 29 -1.77 9.74 -6.13
C ASP A 29 -0.60 9.55 -5.14
N ILE A 30 -0.34 8.31 -4.72
CA ILE A 30 0.82 7.98 -3.88
C ILE A 30 2.11 8.39 -4.59
N ALA A 31 2.30 8.00 -5.85
CA ALA A 31 3.51 8.33 -6.59
C ALA A 31 3.73 9.84 -6.71
N ALA A 32 2.65 10.62 -6.93
CA ALA A 32 2.71 12.07 -7.01
C ALA A 32 3.08 12.74 -5.67
N GLN A 33 2.65 12.15 -4.54
CA GLN A 33 2.86 12.70 -3.20
C GLN A 33 4.16 12.23 -2.53
N SER A 34 4.77 11.14 -3.02
CA SER A 34 5.87 10.47 -2.31
C SER A 34 7.26 11.13 -2.47
N GLY A 35 7.42 12.08 -3.39
CA GLY A 35 8.68 12.80 -3.61
C GLY A 35 9.86 11.94 -4.07
N GLU A 36 11.08 12.47 -3.97
CA GLU A 36 12.32 11.87 -4.50
C GLU A 36 12.71 10.53 -3.85
N GLY A 37 12.17 10.24 -2.66
CA GLY A 37 12.49 9.03 -1.91
C GLY A 37 11.75 7.78 -2.36
N PHE A 38 10.72 7.91 -3.20
CA PHE A 38 9.87 6.79 -3.62
C PHE A 38 10.58 5.85 -4.60
N ARG A 39 10.48 4.54 -4.36
CA ARG A 39 11.13 3.48 -5.16
C ARG A 39 10.11 2.53 -5.79
N GLY A 40 8.86 2.99 -5.89
CA GLY A 40 7.77 2.26 -6.53
C GLY A 40 6.90 1.47 -5.55
N ALA A 41 5.84 0.90 -6.11
CA ALA A 41 4.83 0.13 -5.41
C ALA A 41 4.65 -1.25 -6.03
N ALA A 42 4.24 -2.21 -5.22
CA ALA A 42 3.69 -3.47 -5.67
C ALA A 42 2.40 -3.76 -4.89
N VAL A 43 1.41 -4.31 -5.58
CA VAL A 43 0.18 -4.79 -4.96
C VAL A 43 0.07 -6.29 -5.25
N TYR A 44 -0.13 -7.07 -4.20
CA TYR A 44 -0.38 -8.50 -4.29
C TYR A 44 -1.84 -8.76 -3.98
N ARG A 45 -2.44 -9.69 -4.71
CA ARG A 45 -3.83 -10.11 -4.55
C ARG A 45 -3.86 -11.63 -4.40
N ARG A 46 -4.65 -12.14 -3.46
CA ARG A 46 -4.94 -13.58 -3.34
C ARG A 46 -6.35 -13.83 -2.78
N PRO A 47 -6.98 -14.96 -3.10
CA PRO A 47 -8.16 -15.43 -2.35
C PRO A 47 -7.81 -15.68 -0.86
N ASP A 48 -8.75 -15.40 0.04
CA ASP A 48 -8.61 -15.65 1.49
C ASP A 48 -9.96 -15.99 2.12
N GLY A 49 -10.33 -17.28 2.10
CA GLY A 49 -11.67 -17.72 2.53
C GLY A 49 -12.77 -17.08 1.67
N ASP A 50 -13.73 -16.42 2.29
CA ASP A 50 -14.82 -15.69 1.61
C ASP A 50 -14.42 -14.27 1.15
N ASP A 51 -13.20 -13.85 1.47
CA ASP A 51 -12.64 -12.55 1.12
C ASP A 51 -11.58 -12.67 0.01
N VAL A 52 -11.13 -11.52 -0.48
CA VAL A 52 -9.92 -11.38 -1.28
C VAL A 52 -8.96 -10.46 -0.54
N ALA A 53 -7.77 -10.99 -0.24
CA ALA A 53 -6.72 -10.25 0.45
C ALA A 53 -5.87 -9.48 -0.55
N PHE A 54 -5.61 -8.21 -0.22
CA PHE A 54 -4.67 -7.34 -0.90
C PHE A 54 -3.54 -6.95 0.05
N MET A 55 -2.32 -6.97 -0.46
CA MET A 55 -1.14 -6.47 0.25
C MET A 55 -0.45 -5.42 -0.60
N THR A 56 -0.39 -4.19 -0.10
CA THR A 56 0.30 -3.07 -0.75
C THR A 56 1.69 -2.93 -0.14
N VAL A 57 2.71 -2.95 -0.99
CA VAL A 57 4.11 -2.75 -0.61
C VAL A 57 4.64 -1.52 -1.32
N LEU A 58 4.82 -0.44 -0.57
CA LEU A 58 5.45 0.79 -1.02
C LEU A 58 6.91 0.77 -0.59
N ARG A 59 7.82 1.19 -1.47
CA ARG A 59 9.26 1.20 -1.17
C ARG A 59 9.81 2.60 -1.18
N PHE A 60 10.71 2.86 -0.24
CA PHE A 60 11.30 4.17 -0.02
C PHE A 60 12.80 4.06 0.27
N ALA A 61 13.58 5.05 -0.17
CA ALA A 61 15.04 5.07 0.03
C ALA A 61 15.44 4.95 1.52
N SER A 62 14.68 5.60 2.42
CA SER A 62 14.94 5.68 3.86
C SER A 62 13.64 5.88 4.66
N MET A 63 13.72 5.80 6.00
CA MET A 63 12.61 6.17 6.87
C MET A 63 12.27 7.67 6.81
N ASP A 64 13.22 8.53 6.47
CA ASP A 64 12.93 9.97 6.31
C ASP A 64 12.07 10.23 5.08
N ALA A 65 12.30 9.48 3.99
CA ALA A 65 11.41 9.50 2.83
C ALA A 65 10.00 9.01 3.18
N VAL A 66 9.89 7.97 4.02
CA VAL A 66 8.59 7.51 4.53
C VAL A 66 7.89 8.64 5.29
N ARG A 67 8.57 9.27 6.26
CA ARG A 67 8.02 10.38 7.07
C ARG A 67 7.59 11.57 6.22
N HIS A 68 8.35 11.89 5.18
CA HIS A 68 7.96 12.95 4.24
C HIS A 68 6.64 12.65 3.54
N PHE A 69 6.44 11.39 3.13
CA PHE A 69 5.23 10.95 2.45
C PHE A 69 4.01 10.86 3.37
N VAL A 70 4.14 10.22 4.54
CA VAL A 70 3.01 9.91 5.45
C VAL A 70 2.75 10.98 6.52
N GLY A 71 3.70 11.89 6.75
CA GLY A 71 3.65 12.85 7.84
C GLY A 71 4.07 12.28 9.20
N THR A 72 3.44 12.78 10.26
CA THR A 72 3.89 12.64 11.66
C THR A 72 3.75 11.24 12.25
N ASP A 73 2.83 10.42 11.74
CA ASP A 73 2.62 9.05 12.19
C ASP A 73 2.82 8.07 11.01
N PRO A 74 4.04 7.52 10.84
CA PRO A 74 4.33 6.65 9.71
C PRO A 74 3.63 5.31 9.75
N GLN A 75 3.26 4.84 10.94
CA GLN A 75 2.61 3.56 11.14
C GLN A 75 1.13 3.64 10.75
N LYS A 76 0.47 4.77 10.95
CA LYS A 76 -0.96 4.88 10.64
C LYS A 76 -1.30 4.66 9.16
N ALA A 77 -2.25 3.76 8.90
CA ALA A 77 -2.79 3.57 7.56
C ALA A 77 -3.78 4.70 7.22
N HIS A 78 -3.44 5.51 6.22
CA HIS A 78 -4.38 6.45 5.61
C HIS A 78 -5.11 5.77 4.45
N VAL A 79 -6.33 5.31 4.72
CA VAL A 79 -7.19 4.64 3.72
C VAL A 79 -8.19 5.67 3.17
N PRO A 80 -8.13 6.01 1.86
CA PRO A 80 -9.07 6.93 1.24
C PRO A 80 -10.53 6.47 1.40
N PRO A 81 -11.52 7.38 1.49
CA PRO A 81 -12.93 7.00 1.65
C PRO A 81 -13.43 6.02 0.59
N ALA A 82 -13.02 6.19 -0.67
CA ALA A 82 -13.39 5.30 -1.78
C ALA A 82 -12.86 3.87 -1.58
N ALA A 83 -11.64 3.72 -1.06
CA ALA A 83 -11.08 2.42 -0.70
C ALA A 83 -11.83 1.82 0.50
N ARG A 84 -12.09 2.63 1.53
CA ARG A 84 -12.78 2.19 2.75
C ARG A 84 -14.18 1.67 2.48
N ALA A 85 -14.87 2.20 1.47
CA ALA A 85 -16.18 1.73 1.05
C ALA A 85 -16.17 0.32 0.41
N LEU A 86 -15.02 -0.17 -0.06
CA LEU A 86 -14.86 -1.47 -0.73
C LEU A 86 -14.20 -2.52 0.17
N LEU A 87 -13.55 -2.08 1.25
CA LEU A 87 -12.85 -2.95 2.18
C LEU A 87 -13.82 -3.44 3.27
N ARG A 88 -13.86 -4.76 3.47
CA ARG A 88 -14.54 -5.38 4.62
C ARG A 88 -13.77 -5.17 5.91
N ARG A 89 -12.45 -5.25 5.83
CA ARG A 89 -11.51 -5.08 6.95
C ARG A 89 -10.14 -4.71 6.40
N PHE A 90 -9.32 -4.13 7.26
CA PHE A 90 -7.94 -3.77 6.95
C PHE A 90 -7.14 -3.62 8.23
N GLU A 91 -5.81 -3.62 8.10
CA GLU A 91 -4.90 -3.32 9.20
C GLU A 91 -4.91 -1.81 9.49
N ASP A 92 -5.07 -1.42 10.76
CA ASP A 92 -5.03 0.01 11.16
C ASP A 92 -3.64 0.64 10.97
N GLU A 93 -2.62 -0.21 10.95
CA GLU A 93 -1.22 0.18 10.82
C GLU A 93 -0.55 -0.48 9.62
N ALA A 94 0.36 0.26 8.99
CA ALA A 94 1.34 -0.26 8.06
C ALA A 94 2.63 -0.61 8.81
N VAL A 95 3.21 -1.75 8.46
CA VAL A 95 4.46 -2.23 9.05
C VAL A 95 5.64 -1.84 8.15
N HIS A 96 6.73 -1.39 8.76
CA HIS A 96 7.96 -1.04 8.06
C HIS A 96 9.00 -2.14 8.21
N TYR A 97 9.66 -2.47 7.12
CA TYR A 97 10.74 -3.44 7.07
C TYR A 97 11.97 -2.83 6.43
N ASP A 98 13.14 -3.12 7.00
CA ASP A 98 14.39 -2.95 6.27
C ASP A 98 14.46 -3.98 5.14
N VAL A 99 14.66 -3.49 3.91
CA VAL A 99 14.87 -4.37 2.77
C VAL A 99 16.33 -4.81 2.77
N VAL A 100 16.57 -6.06 3.17
CA VAL A 100 17.92 -6.63 3.27
C VAL A 100 18.47 -7.05 1.91
N VAL A 101 17.61 -7.56 1.02
CA VAL A 101 17.95 -7.96 -0.36
C VAL A 101 16.83 -7.51 -1.29
N ASP A 102 17.18 -6.84 -2.38
CA ASP A 102 16.28 -6.54 -3.49
C ASP A 102 17.02 -6.78 -4.80
N ASN A 103 16.54 -7.73 -5.58
CA ASN A 103 17.17 -8.15 -6.84
C ASN A 103 16.41 -7.64 -8.08
N ARG A 104 15.45 -6.74 -7.89
CA ARG A 104 14.78 -6.08 -9.01
C ARG A 104 15.81 -5.16 -9.65
N GLU A 105 16.07 -5.38 -10.94
CA GLU A 105 17.01 -4.55 -11.70
C GLU A 105 16.60 -3.08 -11.58
N GLN A 106 17.55 -2.22 -11.17
CA GLN A 106 17.36 -0.77 -11.07
C GLN A 106 17.35 -0.13 -12.45
#